data_AF-A0A0L7K750-F1
#
_entry.id   AF-A0A0L7K750-F1
#
_cell.length_a   1.000
_cell.length_b   1.000
_cell.length_c   1.000
_cell.angle_alpha   90.00
_cell.angle_beta   90.00
_cell.angle_gamma   90.00
#
_symmetry.space_group_name_H-M   'P 1'
#
loop_
_entity.id
_entity.type
_entity.pdbx_description
1 polymer ?
#
loop_
_entity_poly.entity_id
_entity_poly.type
_entity_poly.pdbx_seq_one_letter_code
_entity_poly.pdbx_strand_id
1 'polypeptide(L)'
;MPKNLNLFGKYLRRLGKSHKKGFKKKQIIHPIPVKAYGRVPSAASQTGLYHDEDYNYYTKVSYSLKKTRIKLKPNVFKKHIVSNELNTIIPNVRLTTSALHAMDDAGGFDNYILRTPPEELRSNLGEKLRNVMYFYMSHPNIRSFSLPWKIFMNQFQQNDYFYSIYQHLRKKRLSELYQKNESAKYSPYYLPNEKNLHPQRQPFALNTEINALNLWFNKNNILKKAFIDKLKEAKSFDRAYTDHHFLDSYRKGRGRGGGGKHGRTPRRRSKTYKYHEIRPY
;
A
#
# COMPACT_ATOMS: atom_id res chain seq x y z
N MET A 1 -1.83 -5.14 6.73
CA MET A 1 -1.81 -6.12 5.61
C MET A 1 -1.15 -7.41 6.08
N PRO A 2 -1.60 -8.62 5.68
CA PRO A 2 -0.91 -9.84 6.09
C PRO A 2 0.48 -9.91 5.46
N LYS A 3 1.47 -10.38 6.22
CA LYS A 3 2.91 -10.32 5.91
C LYS A 3 3.35 -11.17 4.70
N ASN A 4 2.50 -12.09 4.21
CA ASN A 4 2.88 -13.06 3.18
C ASN A 4 2.02 -12.91 1.92
N LEU A 5 2.39 -11.95 1.06
CA LEU A 5 1.74 -11.69 -0.24
C LEU A 5 1.77 -12.91 -1.19
N ASN A 6 2.75 -13.81 -1.02
CA ASN A 6 2.90 -15.03 -1.83
C ASN A 6 1.77 -16.05 -1.66
N LEU A 7 0.97 -15.96 -0.59
CA LEU A 7 -0.13 -16.89 -0.29
C LEU A 7 -1.48 -16.44 -0.84
N PHE A 8 -1.63 -15.17 -1.24
CA PHE A 8 -2.84 -14.73 -1.97
C PHE A 8 -2.94 -15.36 -3.37
N GLY A 9 -1.83 -15.92 -3.89
CA GLY A 9 -1.74 -16.53 -5.22
C GLY A 9 -1.75 -18.07 -5.27
N LYS A 10 -1.89 -18.78 -4.15
CA LYS A 10 -2.01 -20.25 -4.12
C LYS A 10 -3.24 -20.66 -3.31
N TYR A 11 -3.91 -21.75 -3.72
CA TYR A 11 -4.99 -22.32 -2.91
C TYR A 11 -4.45 -22.79 -1.58
N LEU A 12 -4.63 -21.98 -0.55
CA LEU A 12 -4.30 -22.32 0.84
C LEU A 12 -4.93 -23.65 1.25
N ARG A 13 -6.08 -24.02 0.66
CA ARG A 13 -6.78 -25.29 0.87
C ARG A 13 -6.00 -26.53 0.39
N ARG A 14 -5.26 -26.44 -0.72
CA ARG A 14 -4.45 -27.53 -1.30
C ARG A 14 -3.08 -27.68 -0.62
N LEU A 15 -2.70 -26.71 0.22
CA LEU A 15 -1.48 -26.76 1.02
C LEU A 15 -1.73 -27.47 2.36
N GLY A 16 -0.65 -27.90 3.03
CA GLY A 16 -0.72 -28.54 4.35
C GLY A 16 -1.32 -27.64 5.45
N LYS A 17 -1.73 -28.25 6.58
CA LYS A 17 -2.34 -27.54 7.73
C LYS A 17 -1.46 -26.40 8.26
N SER A 18 -0.13 -26.54 8.18
CA SER A 18 0.85 -25.52 8.55
C SER A 18 0.67 -24.20 7.79
N HIS A 19 0.46 -24.26 6.47
CA HIS A 19 0.27 -23.08 5.62
C HIS A 19 -1.10 -22.41 5.80
N LYS A 20 -2.08 -23.13 6.37
CA LYS A 20 -3.40 -22.59 6.71
C LYS A 20 -3.40 -21.84 8.04
N LYS A 21 -2.37 -22.02 8.88
CA LYS A 21 -2.26 -21.39 10.21
C LYS A 21 -2.26 -19.87 10.06
N GLY A 22 -3.22 -19.21 10.71
CA GLY A 22 -3.39 -17.74 10.68
C GLY A 22 -4.45 -17.21 9.70
N PHE A 23 -4.97 -18.06 8.80
CA PHE A 23 -6.10 -17.67 7.93
C PHE A 23 -7.43 -18.13 8.53
N LYS A 24 -8.42 -17.24 8.56
CA LYS A 24 -9.80 -17.61 8.93
C LYS A 24 -10.39 -18.48 7.82
N LYS A 25 -11.24 -19.47 8.15
CA LYS A 25 -11.90 -20.36 7.17
C LYS A 25 -12.55 -19.60 6.01
N LYS A 26 -13.18 -18.45 6.31
CA LYS A 26 -13.82 -17.54 5.34
C LYS A 26 -12.87 -16.76 4.42
N GLN A 27 -11.59 -16.66 4.77
CA GLN A 27 -10.57 -16.01 3.93
C GLN A 27 -10.01 -16.97 2.87
N ILE A 28 -10.34 -18.26 2.95
CA ILE A 28 -9.85 -19.27 2.02
C ILE A 28 -10.87 -19.46 0.89
N ILE A 29 -10.50 -19.03 -0.32
CA ILE A 29 -11.33 -19.16 -1.52
C ILE A 29 -11.59 -20.63 -1.85
N HIS A 30 -12.83 -20.98 -2.14
CA HIS A 30 -13.22 -22.29 -2.65
C HIS A 30 -13.01 -22.30 -4.17
N PRO A 31 -12.29 -23.29 -4.74
CA PRO A 31 -12.25 -23.42 -6.19
C PRO A 31 -13.64 -23.77 -6.69
N ILE A 32 -14.06 -23.14 -7.78
CA ILE A 32 -15.22 -23.58 -8.54
C ILE A 32 -14.90 -24.96 -9.12
N PRO A 33 -15.85 -25.91 -9.11
CA PRO A 33 -15.66 -27.22 -9.73
C PRO A 33 -15.23 -27.07 -11.18
N VAL A 34 -14.39 -28.00 -11.62
CA VAL A 34 -13.86 -27.98 -12.99
C VAL A 34 -14.81 -28.76 -13.91
N LYS A 35 -14.83 -28.44 -15.21
CA LYS A 35 -15.34 -29.35 -16.26
C LYS A 35 -14.79 -30.77 -16.00
N ALA A 36 -15.56 -31.81 -16.33
CA ALA A 36 -15.39 -33.20 -15.85
C ALA A 36 -13.98 -33.84 -15.95
N TYR A 37 -13.02 -33.22 -16.65
CA TYR A 37 -11.62 -33.65 -16.75
C TYR A 37 -10.60 -32.50 -16.70
N GLY A 38 -11.01 -31.34 -16.19
CA GLY A 38 -10.18 -30.14 -16.20
C GLY A 38 -9.22 -30.08 -15.01
N ARG A 39 -8.17 -29.29 -15.20
CA ARG A 39 -7.19 -29.01 -14.13
C ARG A 39 -7.83 -28.13 -13.07
N VAL A 40 -7.40 -28.27 -11.82
CA VAL A 40 -7.82 -27.29 -10.82
C VAL A 40 -7.27 -25.92 -11.23
N PRO A 41 -8.11 -24.86 -11.24
CA PRO A 41 -7.71 -23.53 -11.64
C PRO A 41 -6.53 -23.00 -10.81
N SER A 42 -5.93 -21.91 -11.23
CA SER A 42 -4.95 -21.14 -10.48
C SER A 42 -5.62 -20.07 -9.63
N ALA A 43 -4.97 -19.64 -8.55
CA ALA A 43 -5.54 -18.57 -7.74
C ALA A 43 -5.59 -17.22 -8.49
N ALA A 44 -4.73 -17.04 -9.49
CA ALA A 44 -4.78 -15.87 -10.36
C ALA A 44 -6.07 -15.88 -11.19
N SER A 45 -6.42 -17.04 -11.78
CA SER A 45 -7.68 -17.22 -12.49
C SER A 45 -8.90 -17.04 -11.57
N GLN A 46 -8.84 -17.47 -10.31
CA GLN A 46 -9.94 -17.27 -9.33
C GLN A 46 -10.14 -15.83 -8.86
N THR A 47 -9.10 -15.00 -8.94
CA THR A 47 -9.12 -13.59 -8.50
C THR A 47 -9.28 -12.61 -9.66
N GLY A 48 -9.19 -13.08 -10.89
CA GLY A 48 -9.48 -12.34 -12.12
C GLY A 48 -10.61 -13.00 -12.92
N LEU A 49 -10.79 -12.62 -14.19
CA LEU A 49 -11.74 -13.26 -15.11
C LEU A 49 -10.96 -13.74 -16.33
N TYR A 50 -10.77 -15.06 -16.43
CA TYR A 50 -9.86 -15.66 -17.40
C TYR A 50 -10.60 -16.49 -18.47
N HIS A 51 -11.90 -16.71 -18.30
CA HIS A 51 -12.75 -17.47 -19.23
C HIS A 51 -12.12 -18.83 -19.62
N ASP A 52 -12.00 -19.70 -18.61
CA ASP A 52 -11.36 -21.02 -18.64
C ASP A 52 -9.84 -21.04 -18.95
N GLU A 53 -9.23 -19.91 -19.33
CA GLU A 53 -7.79 -19.84 -19.52
C GLU A 53 -7.01 -19.95 -18.20
N ASP A 54 -5.86 -20.60 -18.25
CA ASP A 54 -4.92 -20.66 -17.14
C ASP A 54 -3.50 -20.94 -17.62
N TYR A 55 -2.53 -20.94 -16.70
CA TYR A 55 -1.20 -21.38 -17.04
C TYR A 55 -1.20 -22.85 -17.47
N ASN A 56 -0.40 -23.15 -18.48
CA ASN A 56 -0.19 -24.51 -18.95
C ASN A 56 1.30 -24.86 -18.88
N TYR A 57 1.64 -26.12 -19.11
CA TYR A 57 3.01 -26.56 -19.28
C TYR A 57 3.12 -27.29 -20.61
N TYR A 58 4.20 -27.02 -21.33
CA TYR A 58 4.59 -27.84 -22.46
C TYR A 58 6.03 -28.31 -22.26
N THR A 59 6.36 -29.43 -22.89
CA THR A 59 7.72 -29.96 -22.89
C THR A 59 8.38 -29.55 -24.19
N LYS A 60 9.37 -28.67 -24.13
CA LYS A 60 10.23 -28.35 -25.26
C LYS A 60 11.28 -29.45 -25.38
N VAL A 61 11.37 -30.06 -26.54
CA VAL A 61 12.41 -31.03 -26.90
C VAL A 61 13.45 -30.30 -27.73
N SER A 62 14.71 -30.29 -27.28
CA SER A 62 15.82 -29.75 -28.07
C SER A 62 16.25 -30.72 -29.17
N TYR A 63 17.09 -30.24 -30.10
CA TYR A 63 17.74 -31.09 -31.10
C TYR A 63 18.47 -32.29 -30.46
N SER A 64 19.13 -32.07 -29.32
CA SER A 64 19.78 -33.11 -28.52
C SER A 64 18.83 -34.03 -27.73
N LEU A 65 17.53 -34.04 -28.06
CA LEU A 65 16.45 -34.80 -27.41
C LEU A 65 16.27 -34.52 -25.91
N LYS A 66 16.89 -33.47 -25.36
CA LYS A 66 16.71 -33.07 -23.97
C LYS A 66 15.32 -32.44 -23.80
N LYS A 67 14.55 -32.97 -22.85
CA LYS A 67 13.19 -32.52 -22.52
C LYS A 67 13.24 -31.46 -21.43
N THR A 68 12.73 -30.27 -21.72
CA THR A 68 12.64 -29.14 -20.77
C THR A 68 11.18 -28.74 -20.60
N ARG A 69 10.71 -28.71 -19.36
CA ARG A 69 9.32 -28.29 -19.06
C ARG A 69 9.25 -26.78 -18.97
N ILE A 70 8.46 -26.15 -19.84
CA ILE A 70 8.27 -24.70 -19.88
C ILE A 70 6.85 -24.38 -19.43
N LYS A 71 6.72 -23.32 -18.61
CA LYS A 71 5.44 -22.81 -18.14
C LYS A 71 4.91 -21.76 -19.12
N LEU A 72 3.76 -22.04 -19.73
CA LEU A 72 2.99 -21.10 -20.53
C LEU A 72 2.09 -20.28 -19.61
N LYS A 73 2.06 -18.97 -19.80
CA LYS A 73 1.17 -18.07 -19.07
C LYS A 73 0.23 -17.41 -20.08
N PRO A 74 -1.06 -17.26 -19.77
CA PRO A 74 -1.97 -16.49 -20.60
C PRO A 74 -1.57 -15.01 -20.59
N ASN A 75 -2.01 -14.27 -21.60
CA ASN A 75 -1.84 -12.83 -21.66
C ASN A 75 -2.85 -12.16 -20.72
N VAL A 76 -2.39 -11.36 -19.76
CA VAL A 76 -3.24 -10.81 -18.70
C VAL A 76 -3.12 -9.29 -18.63
N PHE A 77 -4.26 -8.62 -18.77
CA PHE A 77 -4.38 -7.17 -18.66
C PHE A 77 -5.05 -6.77 -17.33
N LYS A 78 -4.79 -5.54 -16.88
CA LYS A 78 -5.55 -4.91 -15.80
C LYS A 78 -6.43 -3.83 -16.41
N LYS A 79 -7.74 -3.95 -16.22
CA LYS A 79 -8.70 -2.96 -16.71
C LYS A 79 -9.68 -2.54 -15.62
N HIS A 80 -10.18 -1.31 -15.74
CA HIS A 80 -11.34 -0.85 -14.98
C HIS A 80 -12.58 -1.20 -15.79
N ILE A 81 -13.55 -1.86 -15.16
CA ILE A 81 -14.77 -2.31 -15.84
C ILE A 81 -15.94 -1.54 -15.25
N VAL A 82 -16.77 -0.96 -16.11
CA VAL A 82 -18.02 -0.33 -15.71
C VAL A 82 -19.11 -1.41 -15.71
N SER A 83 -19.83 -1.53 -14.61
CA SER A 83 -20.98 -2.43 -14.48
C SER A 83 -22.23 -1.60 -14.21
N ASN A 84 -23.23 -1.75 -15.08
CA ASN A 84 -24.52 -1.08 -14.96
C ASN A 84 -25.36 -1.74 -13.87
N GLU A 85 -25.35 -3.07 -13.79
CA GLU A 85 -26.08 -3.80 -12.74
C GLU A 85 -25.60 -3.44 -11.34
N LEU A 86 -24.28 -3.27 -11.17
CA LEU A 86 -23.69 -2.88 -9.89
C LEU A 86 -23.64 -1.37 -9.66
N ASN A 87 -24.05 -0.55 -10.64
CA ASN A 87 -23.95 0.92 -10.63
C ASN A 87 -22.56 1.43 -10.20
N THR A 88 -21.48 0.70 -10.53
CA THR A 88 -20.13 1.05 -10.08
C THR A 88 -19.05 0.66 -11.08
N ILE A 89 -17.92 1.35 -10.98
CA ILE A 89 -16.69 0.96 -11.68
C ILE A 89 -15.95 -0.05 -10.79
N ILE A 90 -15.68 -1.23 -11.33
CA ILE A 90 -14.84 -2.25 -10.68
C ILE A 90 -13.37 -1.96 -11.07
N PRO A 91 -12.53 -1.53 -10.13
CA PRO A 91 -11.17 -1.16 -10.48
C PRO A 91 -10.22 -2.35 -10.56
N ASN A 92 -9.24 -2.26 -11.47
CA ASN A 92 -8.08 -3.15 -11.54
C ASN A 92 -8.41 -4.65 -11.67
N VAL A 93 -9.44 -5.00 -12.45
CA VAL A 93 -9.78 -6.39 -12.73
C VAL A 93 -8.73 -6.99 -13.67
N ARG A 94 -8.25 -8.18 -13.33
CA ARG A 94 -7.31 -8.95 -14.17
C ARG A 94 -8.11 -9.75 -15.19
N LEU A 95 -7.88 -9.51 -16.47
CA LEU A 95 -8.62 -10.10 -17.58
C LEU A 95 -7.65 -10.76 -18.57
N THR A 96 -8.07 -11.85 -19.20
CA THR A 96 -7.39 -12.43 -20.36
C THR A 96 -8.00 -11.91 -21.67
N THR A 97 -7.33 -12.17 -22.79
CA THR A 97 -7.88 -11.89 -24.14
C THR A 97 -9.16 -12.67 -24.39
N SER A 98 -9.20 -13.96 -24.04
CA SER A 98 -10.42 -14.78 -24.19
C SER A 98 -11.59 -14.22 -23.38
N ALA A 99 -11.34 -13.78 -22.13
CA ALA A 99 -12.39 -13.16 -21.34
C ALA A 99 -12.90 -11.84 -21.93
N LEU A 100 -12.04 -11.06 -22.60
CA LEU A 100 -12.47 -9.85 -23.30
C LEU A 100 -13.35 -10.19 -24.51
N HIS A 101 -12.96 -11.16 -25.34
CA HIS A 101 -13.78 -11.60 -26.46
C HIS A 101 -15.13 -12.14 -26.01
N ALA A 102 -15.15 -12.99 -24.98
CA ALA A 102 -16.41 -13.51 -24.43
C ALA A 102 -17.30 -12.40 -23.82
N MET A 103 -16.70 -11.29 -23.33
CA MET A 103 -17.47 -10.12 -22.90
C MET A 103 -18.11 -9.40 -24.08
N ASP A 104 -17.38 -9.25 -25.18
CA ASP A 104 -17.89 -8.62 -26.40
C ASP A 104 -19.01 -9.49 -27.02
N ASP A 105 -18.81 -10.81 -27.11
CA ASP A 105 -19.79 -11.77 -27.64
C ASP A 105 -21.08 -11.82 -26.80
N ALA A 106 -20.96 -11.71 -25.48
CA ALA A 106 -22.11 -11.67 -24.58
C ALA A 106 -22.89 -10.33 -24.65
N GLY A 107 -22.34 -9.32 -25.33
CA GLY A 107 -22.92 -7.97 -25.40
C GLY A 107 -22.67 -7.15 -24.14
N GLY A 108 -21.49 -7.29 -23.52
CA GLY A 108 -21.03 -6.49 -22.39
C GLY A 108 -20.73 -7.29 -21.12
N PHE A 109 -20.14 -6.61 -20.13
CA PHE A 109 -19.64 -7.22 -18.91
C PHE A 109 -20.74 -7.88 -18.05
N ASP A 110 -21.86 -7.18 -17.85
CA ASP A 110 -22.93 -7.67 -16.98
C ASP A 110 -23.58 -8.92 -17.58
N ASN A 111 -23.87 -8.89 -18.88
CA ASN A 111 -24.37 -10.04 -19.63
C ASN A 111 -23.40 -11.22 -19.61
N TYR A 112 -22.10 -10.95 -19.76
CA TYR A 112 -21.06 -11.96 -19.62
C TYR A 112 -21.11 -12.64 -18.26
N ILE A 113 -21.17 -11.87 -17.17
CA ILE A 113 -21.23 -12.45 -15.82
C ILE A 113 -22.51 -13.25 -15.62
N LEU A 114 -23.67 -12.76 -16.07
CA LEU A 114 -24.96 -13.43 -15.83
C LEU A 114 -25.17 -14.68 -16.69
N ARG A 115 -24.78 -14.64 -17.98
CA ARG A 115 -25.09 -15.70 -18.95
C ARG A 115 -24.05 -16.81 -18.99
N THR A 116 -22.78 -16.53 -18.70
CA THR A 116 -21.73 -17.55 -18.79
C THR A 116 -21.92 -18.65 -17.74
N PRO A 117 -21.78 -19.93 -18.09
CA PRO A 117 -21.86 -20.98 -17.08
C PRO A 117 -20.65 -20.91 -16.12
N PRO A 118 -20.80 -21.38 -14.86
CA PRO A 118 -19.74 -21.33 -13.85
C PRO A 118 -18.47 -22.08 -14.27
N GLU A 119 -18.64 -23.12 -15.10
CA GLU A 119 -17.55 -23.95 -15.61
C GLU A 119 -16.64 -23.20 -16.58
N GLU A 120 -17.19 -22.28 -17.38
CA GLU A 120 -16.45 -21.47 -18.35
C GLU A 120 -15.93 -20.19 -17.73
N LEU A 121 -16.76 -19.52 -16.92
CA LEU A 121 -16.35 -18.36 -16.16
C LEU A 121 -15.16 -18.71 -15.24
N ARG A 122 -15.22 -19.87 -14.60
CA ARG A 122 -14.18 -20.51 -13.77
C ARG A 122 -13.49 -19.55 -12.79
N SER A 123 -14.22 -18.55 -12.29
CA SER A 123 -13.69 -17.53 -11.38
C SER A 123 -14.59 -17.27 -10.17
N ASN A 124 -14.06 -17.48 -8.97
CA ASN A 124 -14.77 -17.14 -7.74
C ASN A 124 -15.06 -15.63 -7.61
N LEU A 125 -14.23 -14.76 -8.20
CA LEU A 125 -14.57 -13.34 -8.28
C LEU A 125 -15.84 -13.14 -9.13
N GLY A 126 -15.92 -13.77 -10.30
CA GLY A 126 -17.07 -13.62 -11.18
C GLY A 126 -18.35 -14.21 -10.59
N GLU A 127 -18.30 -15.38 -9.93
CA GLU A 127 -19.47 -15.94 -9.24
C GLU A 127 -19.97 -15.06 -8.09
N LYS A 128 -19.05 -14.42 -7.37
CA LYS A 128 -19.44 -13.47 -6.32
C LYS A 128 -20.10 -12.24 -6.90
N LEU A 129 -19.61 -11.72 -8.03
CA LEU A 129 -20.26 -10.62 -8.73
C LEU A 129 -21.65 -11.02 -9.20
N ARG A 130 -21.79 -12.21 -9.81
CA ARG A 130 -23.08 -12.78 -10.23
C ARG A 130 -24.06 -12.86 -9.07
N ASN A 131 -23.64 -13.37 -7.92
CA ASN A 131 -24.49 -13.44 -6.73
C ASN A 131 -24.93 -12.06 -6.22
N VAL A 132 -24.08 -11.05 -6.32
CA VAL A 132 -24.45 -9.67 -5.97
C VAL A 132 -25.41 -9.07 -6.99
N MET A 133 -25.20 -9.33 -8.29
CA MET A 133 -26.12 -8.90 -9.35
C MET A 133 -27.51 -9.50 -9.14
N TYR A 134 -27.63 -10.82 -8.92
CA TYR A 134 -28.92 -11.46 -8.59
C TYR A 134 -29.55 -10.90 -7.31
N PHE A 135 -28.74 -10.58 -6.31
CA PHE A 135 -29.23 -9.94 -5.08
C PHE A 135 -29.81 -8.54 -5.36
N TYR A 136 -29.17 -7.74 -6.23
CA TYR A 136 -29.70 -6.44 -6.63
C TYR A 136 -30.94 -6.53 -7.53
N MET A 137 -31.03 -7.54 -8.39
CA MET A 137 -32.22 -7.81 -9.21
C MET A 137 -33.42 -8.18 -8.33
N SER A 138 -33.20 -8.97 -7.27
CA SER A 138 -34.25 -9.31 -6.29
C SER A 138 -34.59 -8.18 -5.32
N HIS A 139 -33.63 -7.28 -5.03
CA HIS A 139 -33.79 -6.20 -4.06
C HIS A 139 -33.42 -4.83 -4.67
N PRO A 140 -34.28 -4.25 -5.51
CA PRO A 140 -34.00 -2.98 -6.19
C PRO A 140 -33.79 -1.81 -5.23
N ASN A 141 -34.46 -1.82 -4.07
CA ASN A 141 -34.30 -0.83 -3.01
C ASN A 141 -32.87 -0.77 -2.46
N ILE A 142 -32.15 -1.90 -2.46
CA ILE A 142 -30.78 -1.93 -1.95
C ILE A 142 -29.82 -1.35 -2.98
N ARG A 143 -30.09 -1.59 -4.26
CA ARG A 143 -29.34 -1.01 -5.37
C ARG A 143 -29.43 0.52 -5.37
N SER A 144 -30.61 1.08 -5.06
CA SER A 144 -30.81 2.54 -5.04
C SER A 144 -30.00 3.26 -3.94
N PHE A 145 -29.62 2.58 -2.86
CA PHE A 145 -28.75 3.16 -1.83
C PHE A 145 -27.33 3.48 -2.32
N SER A 146 -26.92 3.02 -3.51
CA SER A 146 -25.59 3.29 -4.11
C SER A 146 -24.40 2.86 -3.23
N LEU A 147 -24.62 1.85 -2.38
CA LEU A 147 -23.60 1.33 -1.49
C LEU A 147 -22.57 0.47 -2.24
N PRO A 148 -21.32 0.40 -1.76
CA PRO A 148 -20.32 -0.49 -2.36
C PRO A 148 -20.78 -1.95 -2.39
N TRP A 149 -20.83 -2.53 -3.60
CA TRP A 149 -21.24 -3.92 -3.84
C TRP A 149 -20.48 -4.95 -2.98
N LYS A 150 -19.24 -4.63 -2.55
CA LYS A 150 -18.42 -5.45 -1.65
C LYS A 150 -19.08 -5.76 -0.30
N ILE A 151 -20.07 -4.98 0.11
CA ILE A 151 -20.83 -5.18 1.36
C ILE A 151 -21.67 -6.46 1.27
N PHE A 152 -22.20 -6.78 0.09
CA PHE A 152 -23.12 -7.89 -0.14
C PHE A 152 -22.43 -9.10 -0.79
N MET A 153 -21.11 -9.18 -0.69
CA MET A 153 -20.29 -10.19 -1.36
C MET A 153 -20.51 -11.64 -0.90
N ASN A 154 -20.93 -11.83 0.35
CA ASN A 154 -21.14 -13.15 0.93
C ASN A 154 -22.64 -13.35 1.21
N GLN A 155 -23.10 -14.59 1.08
CA GLN A 155 -24.49 -14.96 1.36
C GLN A 155 -24.95 -14.53 2.77
N PHE A 156 -24.12 -14.70 3.79
CA PHE A 156 -24.42 -14.20 5.15
C PHE A 156 -24.74 -12.69 5.19
N GLN A 157 -24.02 -11.89 4.39
CA GLN A 157 -24.24 -10.44 4.33
C GLN A 157 -25.49 -10.07 3.51
N GLN A 158 -25.90 -10.95 2.60
CA GLN A 158 -27.13 -10.81 1.80
C GLN A 158 -28.36 -11.17 2.64
N ASN A 159 -28.28 -12.24 3.44
CA ASN A 159 -29.35 -12.65 4.36
C ASN A 159 -29.68 -11.53 5.36
N ASP A 160 -28.67 -10.99 6.04
CA ASP A 160 -28.85 -9.90 7.01
C ASP A 160 -28.33 -8.57 6.44
N TYR A 161 -28.96 -8.10 5.37
CA TYR A 161 -28.48 -6.90 4.66
C TYR A 161 -28.55 -5.62 5.51
N PHE A 162 -29.53 -5.46 6.41
CA PHE A 162 -29.56 -4.30 7.32
C PHE A 162 -28.34 -4.24 8.23
N TYR A 163 -27.91 -5.38 8.78
CA TYR A 163 -26.73 -5.46 9.63
C TYR A 163 -25.45 -5.16 8.85
N SER A 164 -25.35 -5.64 7.60
CA SER A 164 -24.19 -5.38 6.74
C SER A 164 -24.08 -3.90 6.37
N ILE A 165 -25.21 -3.23 6.08
CA ILE A 165 -25.31 -1.79 5.87
C ILE A 165 -24.88 -1.03 7.13
N TYR A 166 -25.46 -1.36 8.30
CA TYR A 166 -25.09 -0.73 9.57
C TYR A 166 -23.59 -0.85 9.87
N GLN A 167 -23.02 -2.06 9.69
CA GLN A 167 -21.60 -2.28 9.93
C GLN A 167 -20.73 -1.45 8.97
N HIS A 168 -21.14 -1.31 7.70
CA HIS A 168 -20.44 -0.46 6.74
C HIS A 168 -20.48 1.01 7.16
N LEU A 169 -21.67 1.54 7.45
CA LEU A 169 -21.85 2.94 7.85
C LEU A 169 -21.10 3.27 9.14
N ARG A 170 -21.12 2.38 10.13
CA ARG A 170 -20.35 2.52 11.37
C ARG A 170 -18.84 2.61 11.08
N LYS A 171 -18.31 1.75 10.21
CA LYS A 171 -16.88 1.77 9.84
C LYS A 171 -16.52 3.01 9.03
N LYS A 172 -17.39 3.44 8.11
CA LYS A 172 -17.25 4.67 7.34
C LYS A 172 -17.14 5.88 8.27
N ARG A 173 -18.07 6.01 9.23
CA ARG A 173 -18.05 7.08 10.26
C ARG A 173 -16.75 7.08 11.06
N LEU A 174 -16.28 5.92 11.53
CA LEU A 174 -15.02 5.83 12.27
C LEU A 174 -13.81 6.25 11.40
N SER A 175 -13.81 5.87 10.13
CA SER A 175 -12.77 6.29 9.18
C SER A 175 -12.79 7.79 8.95
N GLU A 176 -13.97 8.41 8.81
CA GLU A 176 -14.13 9.85 8.65
C GLU A 176 -13.67 10.61 9.91
N LEU A 177 -14.01 10.11 11.10
CA LEU A 177 -13.50 10.66 12.36
C LEU A 177 -11.98 10.57 12.45
N TYR A 178 -11.40 9.43 12.05
CA TYR A 178 -9.96 9.26 12.00
C TYR A 178 -9.30 10.22 11.02
N GLN A 179 -9.85 10.35 9.81
CA GLN A 179 -9.38 11.30 8.80
C GLN A 179 -9.51 12.75 9.26
N LYS A 180 -10.61 13.10 9.93
CA LYS A 180 -10.81 14.43 10.54
C LYS A 180 -9.79 14.72 11.63
N ASN A 181 -9.48 13.73 12.47
CA ASN A 181 -8.46 13.87 13.50
C ASN A 181 -7.05 13.96 12.89
N GLU A 182 -6.78 13.26 11.81
CA GLU A 182 -5.54 13.42 11.05
C GLU A 182 -5.46 14.79 10.39
N SER A 183 -6.52 15.25 9.72
CA SER A 183 -6.56 16.55 9.05
C SER A 183 -6.42 17.70 10.05
N ALA A 184 -7.01 17.57 11.24
CA ALA A 184 -6.93 18.57 12.32
C ALA A 184 -5.49 18.85 12.77
N LYS A 185 -4.59 17.84 12.70
CA LYS A 185 -3.15 18.01 13.00
C LYS A 185 -2.45 18.99 12.06
N TYR A 186 -3.01 19.20 10.88
CA TYR A 186 -2.48 20.10 9.86
C TYR A 186 -3.18 21.47 9.85
N SER A 187 -4.14 21.72 10.75
CA SER A 187 -4.83 23.01 10.80
C SER A 187 -3.95 24.12 11.39
N PRO A 188 -4.08 25.39 10.96
CA PRO A 188 -3.35 26.51 11.55
C PRO A 188 -3.66 26.74 13.04
N TYR A 189 -4.84 26.27 13.47
CA TYR A 189 -5.34 26.34 14.85
C TYR A 189 -5.11 25.04 15.62
N TYR A 190 -4.18 24.18 15.19
CA TYR A 190 -3.87 22.96 15.91
C TYR A 190 -3.20 23.29 17.25
N LEU A 191 -3.92 23.05 18.35
CA LEU A 191 -3.33 23.05 19.69
C LEU A 191 -2.79 21.66 20.02
N PRO A 192 -1.52 21.54 20.47
CA PRO A 192 -0.99 20.28 20.96
C PRO A 192 -1.73 19.85 22.24
N ASN A 193 -1.78 18.55 22.48
CA ASN A 193 -2.41 17.98 23.67
C ASN A 193 -1.71 18.51 24.95
N GLU A 194 -2.48 19.02 25.90
CA GLU A 194 -2.00 19.61 27.17
C GLU A 194 -1.06 18.68 27.96
N LYS A 195 -1.18 17.36 27.77
CA LYS A 195 -0.32 16.37 28.41
C LYS A 195 1.14 16.42 27.94
N ASN A 196 1.41 16.97 26.75
CA ASN A 196 2.75 17.11 26.21
C ASN A 196 3.14 18.59 26.18
N LEU A 197 3.79 19.06 27.25
CA LEU A 197 4.27 20.45 27.40
C LEU A 197 5.42 20.83 26.44
N HIS A 198 5.87 19.90 25.58
CA HIS A 198 6.92 20.18 24.62
C HIS A 198 6.34 20.82 23.35
N PRO A 199 6.97 21.87 22.80
CA PRO A 199 6.56 22.45 21.53
C PRO A 199 6.67 21.39 20.42
N GLN A 200 5.53 20.91 19.95
CA GLN A 200 5.49 19.95 18.85
C GLN A 200 5.58 20.71 17.53
N ARG A 201 6.56 20.37 16.69
CA ARG A 201 6.60 20.89 15.31
C ARG A 201 5.37 20.36 14.58
N GLN A 202 4.53 21.27 14.09
CA GLN A 202 3.41 20.91 13.24
C GLN A 202 3.96 20.27 11.95
N PRO A 203 3.54 19.05 11.59
CA PRO A 203 3.89 18.48 10.30
C PRO A 203 3.19 19.30 9.21
N PHE A 204 3.87 19.55 8.09
CA PHE A 204 3.23 20.14 6.91
C PHE A 204 2.24 19.14 6.29
N ALA A 205 1.21 19.64 5.61
CA ALA A 205 0.21 18.78 4.98
C ALA A 205 0.88 17.86 3.94
N LEU A 206 0.37 16.63 3.80
CA LEU A 206 0.96 15.57 2.95
C LEU A 206 1.21 15.97 1.49
N ASN A 207 0.52 16.99 0.98
CA ASN A 207 0.61 17.48 -0.40
C ASN A 207 1.20 18.90 -0.51
N THR A 208 1.76 19.47 0.56
CA THR A 208 2.57 20.68 0.38
C THR A 208 3.80 20.28 -0.43
N GLU A 209 3.94 20.84 -1.63
CA GLU A 209 5.19 20.77 -2.36
C GLU A 209 6.27 21.29 -1.42
N ILE A 210 7.19 20.40 -1.04
CA ILE A 210 8.38 20.80 -0.31
C ILE A 210 9.21 21.53 -1.35
N ASN A 211 8.97 22.84 -1.48
CA ASN A 211 9.84 23.71 -2.22
C ASN A 211 11.19 23.62 -1.54
N ALA A 212 12.11 22.85 -2.15
CA ALA A 212 13.48 22.83 -1.70
C ALA A 212 13.93 24.29 -1.63
N LEU A 213 14.52 24.69 -0.50
CA LEU A 213 15.10 26.02 -0.37
C LEU A 213 15.93 26.28 -1.62
N ASN A 214 15.69 27.39 -2.32
CA ASN A 214 16.46 27.75 -3.51
C ASN A 214 17.86 28.16 -3.06
N LEU A 215 18.69 27.17 -2.79
CA LEU A 215 20.11 27.30 -2.47
C LEU A 215 20.84 27.60 -3.79
N TRP A 216 20.58 28.78 -4.36
CA TRP A 216 21.12 29.21 -5.64
C TRP A 216 22.65 29.09 -5.69
N PHE A 217 23.32 29.27 -4.55
CA PHE A 217 24.77 29.14 -4.41
C PHE A 217 25.26 27.69 -4.59
N ASN A 218 24.43 26.67 -4.39
CA ASN A 218 24.80 25.26 -4.58
C ASN A 218 24.66 24.78 -6.03
N LYS A 219 24.14 25.61 -6.96
CA LYS A 219 24.02 25.24 -8.37
C LYS A 219 25.37 25.03 -9.04
N ASN A 220 26.36 25.89 -8.73
CA ASN A 220 27.71 25.85 -9.31
C ASN A 220 28.78 25.95 -8.21
N ASN A 221 29.91 25.26 -8.38
CA ASN A 221 31.04 25.33 -7.44
C ASN A 221 31.63 26.74 -7.31
N ILE A 222 31.58 27.54 -8.38
CA ILE A 222 32.04 28.94 -8.37
C ILE A 222 31.16 29.79 -7.46
N LEU A 223 29.84 29.71 -7.61
CA LEU A 223 28.87 30.42 -6.78
C LEU A 223 28.97 29.99 -5.32
N LYS A 224 29.18 28.70 -5.08
CA LYS A 224 29.39 28.15 -3.74
C LYS A 224 30.63 28.71 -3.08
N LYS A 225 31.75 28.79 -3.82
CA LYS A 225 33.01 29.36 -3.33
C LYS A 225 32.86 30.85 -3.04
N ALA A 226 32.28 31.61 -3.98
CA ALA A 226 32.00 33.03 -3.80
C ALA A 226 31.09 33.30 -2.59
N PHE A 227 30.06 32.48 -2.38
CA PHE A 227 29.19 32.59 -1.20
C PHE A 227 29.93 32.27 0.10
N ILE A 228 30.75 31.22 0.12
CA ILE A 228 31.58 30.87 1.29
C ILE A 228 32.58 31.99 1.60
N ASP A 229 33.21 32.57 0.59
CA ASP A 229 34.18 33.65 0.76
C ASP A 229 33.48 34.93 1.24
N LYS A 230 32.31 35.27 0.69
CA LYS A 230 31.44 36.34 1.21
C LYS A 230 31.00 36.11 2.67
N LEU A 231 30.73 34.86 3.07
CA LEU A 231 30.43 34.53 4.47
C LEU A 231 31.66 34.64 5.39
N LYS A 232 32.87 34.36 4.88
CA LYS A 232 34.11 34.56 5.64
C LYS A 232 34.42 36.06 5.81
N GLU A 233 34.17 36.87 4.78
CA GLU A 233 34.25 38.33 4.83
C GLU A 233 33.18 38.91 5.75
N ALA A 234 31.95 38.43 5.69
CA ALA A 234 30.91 38.88 6.62
C ALA A 234 31.25 38.58 8.09
N LYS A 235 32.00 37.50 8.36
CA LYS A 235 32.53 37.16 9.68
C LYS A 235 33.69 38.04 10.14
N SER A 236 34.31 38.85 9.28
CA SER A 236 35.39 39.75 9.70
C SER A 236 34.87 41.01 10.41
N PHE A 237 33.55 41.27 10.44
CA PHE A 237 32.99 42.31 11.30
C PHE A 237 33.21 42.03 12.79
N ASP A 238 33.16 40.77 13.24
CA ASP A 238 33.46 40.41 14.64
C ASP A 238 34.97 40.22 14.90
N ARG A 239 35.79 40.17 13.83
CA ARG A 239 37.23 39.88 13.91
C ARG A 239 38.12 41.11 13.72
N ALA A 240 37.54 42.23 13.32
CA ALA A 240 38.16 43.54 13.44
C ALA A 240 38.23 43.92 14.93
N TYR A 241 39.31 43.48 15.58
CA TYR A 241 39.86 44.00 16.84
C TYR A 241 38.85 44.49 17.89
N THR A 242 38.32 43.59 18.71
CA THR A 242 38.10 43.99 20.12
C THR A 242 39.48 44.07 20.77
N ASP A 243 40.12 45.21 20.62
CA ASP A 243 41.37 45.51 21.31
C ASP A 243 41.13 45.38 22.81
N HIS A 244 41.93 44.57 23.49
CA HIS A 244 41.65 44.12 24.86
C HIS A 244 41.81 45.24 25.90
N HIS A 245 42.27 46.41 25.42
CA HIS A 245 42.46 47.64 26.17
C HIS A 245 41.20 48.53 26.23
N PHE A 246 40.17 48.27 25.41
CA PHE A 246 38.88 48.94 25.58
C PHE A 246 38.13 48.38 26.80
N LEU A 247 37.63 49.29 27.64
CA LEU A 247 36.97 49.00 28.93
C LEU A 247 35.82 47.98 28.82
N ASP A 248 35.11 47.94 27.68
CA ASP A 248 33.92 47.11 27.48
C ASP A 248 34.12 45.87 26.57
N SER A 249 35.36 45.48 26.30
CA SER A 249 35.64 44.29 25.48
C SER A 249 35.39 42.98 26.26
N TYR A 250 34.73 42.00 25.61
CA TYR A 250 34.37 40.71 26.23
C TYR A 250 35.61 39.85 26.53
N ARG A 251 36.06 39.84 27.78
CA ARG A 251 37.20 39.01 28.23
C ARG A 251 36.77 37.55 28.36
N LYS A 252 37.35 36.64 27.56
CA LYS A 252 37.27 35.19 27.87
C LYS A 252 38.13 34.90 29.11
N GLY A 253 37.47 34.82 30.26
CA GLY A 253 38.11 34.60 31.55
C GLY A 253 38.98 33.34 31.57
N ARG A 254 40.25 33.51 31.97
CA ARG A 254 41.13 32.43 32.43
C ARG A 254 40.73 32.04 33.87
N GLY A 255 39.52 31.51 34.03
CA GLY A 255 39.03 30.99 35.31
C GLY A 255 39.36 29.51 35.46
N ARG A 256 40.27 29.17 36.37
CA ARG A 256 40.43 27.81 36.89
C ARG A 256 39.23 27.48 37.78
N GLY A 257 38.56 26.36 37.49
CA GLY A 257 37.69 25.66 38.45
C GLY A 257 36.19 25.76 38.21
N GLY A 258 35.52 24.59 38.24
CA GLY A 258 34.13 24.49 38.71
C GLY A 258 33.05 24.08 37.70
N GLY A 259 32.88 22.76 37.52
CA GLY A 259 31.56 22.11 37.51
C GLY A 259 30.52 22.48 36.44
N GLY A 260 30.43 21.65 35.39
CA GLY A 260 29.23 21.60 34.53
C GLY A 260 29.29 20.47 33.50
N LYS A 261 28.26 19.61 33.46
CA LYS A 261 28.13 18.39 32.62
C LYS A 261 27.96 18.63 31.10
N HIS A 262 28.44 19.75 30.57
CA HIS A 262 28.29 20.11 29.15
C HIS A 262 29.64 20.33 28.47
N GLY A 263 30.46 19.28 28.51
CA GLY A 263 31.71 19.14 27.76
C GLY A 263 31.73 17.86 26.94
N ARG A 264 30.65 17.55 26.20
CA ARG A 264 30.69 16.52 25.16
C ARG A 264 31.14 17.16 23.85
N THR A 265 32.45 17.35 23.72
CA THR A 265 33.05 17.23 22.39
C THR A 265 32.76 15.81 21.90
N PRO A 266 32.32 15.61 20.64
CA PRO A 266 32.21 14.26 20.10
C PRO A 266 33.63 13.71 20.00
N ARG A 267 34.05 12.91 21.00
CA ARG A 267 35.24 12.08 20.88
C ARG A 267 35.05 11.20 19.65
N ARG A 268 35.91 11.35 18.66
CA ARG A 268 36.01 10.39 17.55
C ARG A 268 36.22 9.01 18.17
N ARG A 269 35.22 8.13 18.05
CA ARG A 269 35.29 6.74 18.51
C ARG A 269 36.52 6.08 17.87
N SER A 270 37.32 5.39 18.68
CA SER A 270 38.41 4.54 18.19
C SER A 270 37.82 3.38 17.39
N LYS A 271 38.52 2.97 16.32
CA LYS A 271 38.09 1.95 15.35
C LYS A 271 38.06 0.51 15.89
N THR A 272 38.28 0.30 17.19
CA THR A 272 38.46 -1.02 17.80
C THR A 272 37.34 -1.44 18.77
N TYR A 273 36.26 -0.67 18.87
CA TYR A 273 35.12 -1.06 19.69
C TYR A 273 34.25 -2.11 18.98
N LYS A 274 34.49 -3.39 19.27
CA LYS A 274 33.65 -4.53 18.84
C LYS A 274 32.41 -4.62 19.74
N TYR A 275 31.23 -4.54 19.14
CA TYR A 275 29.93 -4.48 19.85
C TYR A 275 29.35 -5.87 20.22
N HIS A 276 30.04 -6.98 19.91
CA HIS A 276 29.52 -8.32 20.14
C HIS A 276 30.60 -9.31 20.60
N GLU A 277 31.03 -9.21 21.85
CA GLU A 277 31.60 -10.35 22.59
C GLU A 277 30.78 -10.50 23.87
N ILE A 278 29.91 -11.52 23.90
CA ILE A 278 29.26 -11.99 25.12
C ILE A 278 30.34 -12.82 25.82
N ARG A 279 30.87 -12.36 26.94
CA ARG A 279 31.75 -13.17 27.79
C ARG A 279 30.90 -14.23 28.50
N PRO A 280 31.28 -15.51 28.48
CA PRO A 280 30.56 -16.55 29.19
C PRO A 280 31.07 -16.63 30.63
N TYR A 281 30.18 -16.36 31.60
CA TYR A 281 30.10 -17.01 32.91
C TYR A 281 28.66 -16.90 33.39
#